data_AF-A0A172QRI5-F1
#
_entry.id   AF-A0A172QRI5-F1
#
_cell.length_a   1.000
_cell.length_b   1.000
_cell.length_c   1.000
_cell.angle_alpha   90.00
_cell.angle_beta   90.00
_cell.angle_gamma   90.00
#
_symmetry.space_group_name_H-M   'P 1'
#
loop_
_entity.id
_entity.type
_entity.pdbx_description
1 polymer ?
#
loop_
_entity_poly.entity_id
_entity_poly.type
_entity_poly.pdbx_seq_one_letter_code
_entity_poly.pdbx_strand_id
1 'polypeptide(L)'
;MSEILETYWAPHFGSTDEASALVSYLAQATSDPIEVHALFADLGLDRLSGNYTDTELDGFGDAFLVVAALSVLIAENKAAGAIDLGQLGGAQKTVRLHMDSKENTQINTALKYFALSPEDHAAAERFDEDDLTELADLSEQLRGQLD
;
A
#
# COMPACT_ATOMS: atom_id res chain seq x y z
N MET A 1 15.12 -3.85 10.41
CA MET A 1 14.02 -3.83 9.43
C MET A 1 13.67 -5.28 9.14
N SER A 2 12.40 -5.62 8.94
CA SER A 2 11.97 -7.00 8.66
C SER A 2 12.25 -7.37 7.20
N GLU A 3 12.22 -8.67 6.86
CA GLU A 3 12.38 -9.13 5.47
C GLU A 3 11.33 -8.54 4.53
N ILE A 4 10.08 -8.36 5.00
CA ILE A 4 9.01 -7.72 4.23
C ILE A 4 9.37 -6.26 3.93
N LEU A 5 9.80 -5.50 4.93
CA LEU A 5 10.14 -4.09 4.73
C LEU A 5 11.43 -3.92 3.91
N GLU A 6 12.40 -4.82 4.08
CA GLU A 6 13.63 -4.82 3.26
C GLU A 6 13.36 -5.16 1.80
N THR A 7 12.38 -6.05 1.53
CA THR A 7 12.06 -6.49 0.17
C THR A 7 11.14 -5.51 -0.56
N TYR A 8 10.05 -5.07 0.09
CA TYR A 8 8.99 -4.33 -0.59
C TYR A 8 8.96 -2.83 -0.26
N TRP A 9 9.36 -2.43 0.96
CA TRP A 9 9.24 -1.05 1.41
C TRP A 9 10.44 -0.20 0.99
N ALA A 10 11.63 -0.48 1.55
CA ALA A 10 12.79 0.39 1.42
C ALA A 10 13.26 0.63 -0.03
N PRO A 11 13.31 -0.37 -0.92
CA PRO A 11 13.76 -0.15 -2.29
C PRO A 11 12.67 0.37 -3.24
N HIS A 12 11.38 0.16 -2.92
CA HIS A 12 10.29 0.39 -3.88
C HIS A 12 9.15 1.21 -3.27
N PHE A 13 8.10 0.55 -2.76
CA PHE A 13 6.82 1.19 -2.43
C PHE A 13 6.93 2.23 -1.32
N GLY A 14 7.92 2.13 -0.44
CA GLY A 14 8.14 3.06 0.67
C GLY A 14 8.87 4.35 0.28
N SER A 15 9.37 4.46 -0.95
CA SER A 15 10.11 5.63 -1.42
C SER A 15 9.23 6.72 -2.04
N THR A 16 7.93 6.45 -2.18
CA THR A 16 6.97 7.33 -2.84
C THR A 16 6.41 8.40 -1.90
N ASP A 17 5.94 9.52 -2.47
CA ASP A 17 5.21 10.55 -1.72
C ASP A 17 3.91 9.98 -1.13
N GLU A 18 3.26 9.07 -1.86
CA GLU A 18 2.07 8.33 -1.44
C GLU A 18 2.29 7.52 -0.15
N ALA A 19 3.42 6.83 -0.06
CA ALA A 19 3.78 6.08 1.15
C ALA A 19 4.06 7.01 2.33
N SER A 20 4.71 8.15 2.08
CA SER A 20 4.96 9.17 3.10
C SER A 20 3.67 9.79 3.62
N ALA A 21 2.71 10.07 2.73
CA ALA A 21 1.38 10.56 3.07
C ALA A 21 0.59 9.51 3.89
N LEU A 22 0.64 8.24 3.48
CA LEU A 22 0.02 7.13 4.19
C LEU A 22 0.57 6.96 5.62
N VAL A 23 1.90 6.94 5.78
CA VAL A 23 2.54 6.83 7.11
C VAL A 23 2.14 8.00 8.01
N SER A 24 2.06 9.20 7.44
CA SER A 24 1.59 10.40 8.16
C SER A 24 0.14 10.26 8.59
N TYR A 25 -0.74 9.75 7.75
CA TYR A 25 -2.14 9.47 8.09
C TYR A 25 -2.26 8.46 9.25
N LEU A 26 -1.53 7.33 9.18
CA LEU A 26 -1.54 6.30 10.23
C LEU A 26 -1.00 6.82 11.58
N ALA A 27 -0.03 7.74 11.54
CA ALA A 27 0.49 8.37 12.76
C ALA A 27 -0.60 9.15 13.52
N GLN A 28 -1.55 9.76 12.80
CA GLN A 28 -2.64 10.55 13.37
C GLN A 28 -3.83 9.71 13.84
N ALA A 29 -3.90 8.43 13.47
CA ALA A 29 -4.99 7.55 13.87
C ALA A 29 -5.03 7.37 15.40
N THR A 30 -6.22 7.51 15.98
CA THR A 30 -6.43 7.33 17.43
C THR A 30 -6.89 5.93 17.80
N SER A 31 -7.37 5.15 16.82
CA SER A 31 -7.84 3.78 17.00
C SER A 31 -6.68 2.78 16.95
N ASP A 32 -6.79 1.70 17.72
CA ASP A 32 -5.86 0.56 17.68
C ASP A 32 -6.63 -0.75 17.96
N PRO A 33 -6.82 -1.63 16.96
CA PRO A 33 -6.29 -1.53 15.59
C PRO A 33 -6.93 -0.39 14.78
N ILE A 34 -6.21 0.06 13.76
CA ILE A 34 -6.74 0.95 12.71
C ILE A 34 -7.52 0.06 11.73
N GLU A 35 -8.79 0.40 11.52
CA GLU A 35 -9.66 -0.32 10.61
C GLU A 35 -9.37 0.10 9.16
N VAL A 36 -8.92 -0.82 8.32
CA VAL A 36 -8.61 -0.54 6.90
C VAL A 36 -9.87 -0.09 6.15
N HIS A 37 -11.05 -0.58 6.53
CA HIS A 37 -12.31 -0.13 5.94
C HIS A 37 -12.57 1.37 6.19
N ALA A 38 -12.10 1.92 7.31
CA ALA A 38 -12.28 3.34 7.64
C ALA A 38 -11.34 4.20 6.81
N LEU A 39 -10.08 3.76 6.66
CA LEU A 39 -9.12 4.37 5.73
C LEU A 39 -9.66 4.38 4.30
N PHE A 40 -10.19 3.24 3.83
CA PHE A 40 -10.76 3.13 2.49
C PHE A 40 -11.94 4.08 2.27
N ALA A 41 -12.81 4.23 3.27
CA ALA A 41 -13.93 5.15 3.22
C ALA A 41 -13.50 6.63 3.23
N ASP A 42 -12.50 6.97 4.06
CA ASP A 42 -11.94 8.32 4.16
C ASP A 42 -11.29 8.76 2.83
N LEU A 43 -10.57 7.86 2.18
CA LEU A 43 -9.90 8.11 0.90
C LEU A 43 -10.83 7.89 -0.31
N GLY A 44 -12.03 7.34 -0.11
CA GLY A 44 -12.97 7.00 -1.19
C GLY A 44 -12.56 5.79 -2.05
N LEU A 45 -11.55 5.03 -1.63
CA LEU A 45 -11.08 3.80 -2.29
C LEU A 45 -12.18 2.73 -2.34
N ASP A 46 -13.04 2.68 -1.31
CA ASP A 46 -14.10 1.68 -1.18
C ASP A 46 -15.08 1.63 -2.36
N ARG A 47 -15.20 2.74 -3.10
CA ARG A 47 -16.10 2.92 -4.25
C ARG A 47 -15.49 2.48 -5.58
N LEU A 48 -14.17 2.32 -5.64
CA LEU A 48 -13.42 2.03 -6.86
C LEU A 48 -13.28 0.53 -7.13
N SER A 49 -13.64 -0.31 -6.16
CA SER A 49 -13.72 -1.76 -6.31
C SER A 49 -12.41 -2.41 -6.79
N GLY A 50 -11.26 -1.87 -6.37
CA GLY A 50 -9.94 -2.36 -6.74
C GLY A 50 -9.42 -1.88 -8.11
N ASN A 51 -10.16 -1.03 -8.83
CA ASN A 51 -9.67 -0.34 -10.00
C ASN A 51 -9.10 1.03 -9.62
N TYR A 52 -7.78 1.13 -9.50
CA TYR A 52 -7.07 2.35 -9.11
C TYR A 52 -6.16 2.89 -10.22
N THR A 53 -6.33 2.38 -11.44
CA THR A 53 -5.41 2.57 -12.57
C THR A 53 -5.13 4.03 -12.92
N ASP A 54 -6.11 4.92 -12.77
CA ASP A 54 -6.01 6.33 -13.18
C ASP A 54 -6.57 7.31 -12.13
N THR A 55 -6.66 6.88 -10.87
CA THR A 55 -7.29 7.68 -9.82
C THR A 55 -6.27 8.41 -8.96
N GLU A 56 -6.46 9.72 -8.80
CA GLU A 56 -5.75 10.52 -7.80
C GLU A 56 -6.60 10.74 -6.53
N LEU A 57 -5.95 10.63 -5.38
CA LEU A 57 -6.50 10.84 -4.05
C LEU A 57 -6.06 12.21 -3.52
N ASP A 58 -7.02 13.04 -3.13
CA ASP A 58 -6.74 14.39 -2.62
C ASP A 58 -5.82 14.34 -1.40
N GLY A 59 -4.65 14.99 -1.52
CA GLY A 59 -3.62 15.03 -0.47
C GLY A 59 -2.78 13.76 -0.31
N PHE A 60 -2.99 12.72 -1.15
CA PHE A 60 -2.20 11.49 -1.12
C PHE A 60 -1.47 11.18 -2.43
N GLY A 61 -2.03 11.57 -3.59
CA GLY A 61 -1.46 11.26 -4.90
C GLY A 61 -2.10 10.03 -5.55
N ASP A 62 -1.31 9.21 -6.23
CA ASP A 62 -1.81 8.08 -7.01
C ASP A 62 -2.44 6.98 -6.12
N ALA A 63 -3.68 6.59 -6.44
CA ALA A 63 -4.44 5.64 -5.63
C ALA A 63 -3.81 4.23 -5.61
N PHE A 64 -3.23 3.78 -6.72
CA PHE A 64 -2.56 2.48 -6.77
C PHE A 64 -1.32 2.48 -5.88
N LEU A 65 -0.48 3.51 -5.96
CA LEU A 65 0.73 3.60 -5.14
C LEU A 65 0.42 3.68 -3.64
N VAL A 66 -0.65 4.38 -3.23
CA VAL A 66 -1.14 4.35 -1.85
C VAL A 66 -1.54 2.94 -1.42
N VAL A 67 -2.29 2.24 -2.27
CA VAL A 67 -2.75 0.88 -1.99
C VAL A 67 -1.60 -0.13 -1.96
N ALA A 68 -0.61 0.01 -2.84
CA ALA A 68 0.58 -0.83 -2.87
C ALA A 68 1.42 -0.65 -1.60
N ALA A 69 1.66 0.61 -1.17
CA ALA A 69 2.31 0.90 0.09
C ALA A 69 1.54 0.31 1.28
N LEU A 70 0.21 0.51 1.33
CA LEU A 70 -0.64 -0.07 2.37
C LEU A 70 -0.58 -1.60 2.40
N SER A 71 -0.47 -2.25 1.24
CA SER A 71 -0.35 -3.71 1.13
C SER A 71 0.91 -4.22 1.81
N VAL A 72 2.04 -3.52 1.67
CA VAL A 72 3.29 -3.85 2.38
C VAL A 72 3.09 -3.75 3.89
N LEU A 73 2.41 -2.70 4.36
CA LEU A 73 2.14 -2.51 5.79
C LEU A 73 1.20 -3.57 6.36
N ILE A 74 0.21 -4.00 5.59
CA ILE A 74 -0.68 -5.10 5.97
C ILE A 74 0.09 -6.41 6.07
N ALA A 75 0.98 -6.70 5.12
CA ALA A 75 1.84 -7.88 5.16
C ALA A 75 2.76 -7.85 6.40
N GLU A 76 3.40 -6.71 6.68
CA GLU A 76 4.22 -6.52 7.88
C GLU A 76 3.40 -6.72 9.16
N ASN A 77 2.22 -6.11 9.25
CA ASN A 77 1.33 -6.28 10.39
C ASN A 77 0.92 -7.74 10.60
N LYS A 78 0.69 -8.49 9.52
CA LYS A 78 0.34 -9.92 9.58
C LYS A 78 1.52 -10.77 10.08
N ALA A 79 2.74 -10.47 9.64
CA ALA A 79 3.94 -11.21 10.00
C ALA A 79 4.47 -10.88 11.41
N ALA A 80 4.51 -9.59 11.76
CA ALA A 80 5.10 -9.09 13.00
C ALA A 80 4.07 -8.81 14.11
N GLY A 81 2.78 -8.72 13.76
CA GLY A 81 1.67 -8.41 14.68
C GLY A 81 1.47 -6.92 14.94
N ALA A 82 2.37 -6.06 14.44
CA ALA A 82 2.27 -4.60 14.48
C ALA A 82 3.30 -3.96 13.52
N ILE A 83 3.13 -2.67 13.23
CA ILE A 83 4.02 -1.88 12.38
C ILE A 83 4.68 -0.78 13.21
N ASP A 84 6.00 -0.68 13.14
CA ASP A 84 6.77 0.42 13.73
C ASP A 84 6.92 1.57 12.71
N LEU A 85 6.10 2.62 12.86
CA LEU A 85 6.13 3.76 11.94
C LEU A 85 7.46 4.53 12.00
N GLY A 86 8.23 4.41 13.09
CA GLY A 86 9.55 5.02 13.20
C GLY A 86 10.56 4.44 12.22
N GLN A 87 10.41 3.16 11.83
CA GLN A 87 11.23 2.52 10.80
C GLN A 87 10.86 2.94 9.39
N LEU A 88 9.69 3.55 9.21
CA LEU A 88 9.15 3.99 7.92
C LEU A 88 9.34 5.51 7.70
N GLY A 89 10.18 6.16 8.51
CA GLY A 89 10.38 7.61 8.46
C GLY A 89 9.25 8.43 9.11
N GLY A 90 8.32 7.76 9.81
CA GLY A 90 7.19 8.39 10.48
C GLY A 90 7.43 8.72 11.96
N ALA A 91 6.33 8.89 12.70
CA ALA A 91 6.36 9.12 14.13
C ALA A 91 6.86 7.88 14.91
N GLN A 92 7.46 8.10 16.08
CA GLN A 92 7.88 7.02 17.00
C GLN A 92 6.64 6.38 17.67
N LYS A 93 5.90 5.59 16.88
CA LYS A 93 4.61 5.01 17.22
C LYS A 93 4.49 3.64 16.56
N THR A 94 3.97 2.68 17.31
CA THR A 94 3.57 1.37 16.79
C THR A 94 2.07 1.35 16.55
N VAL A 95 1.63 0.81 15.42
CA VAL A 95 0.21 0.68 15.06
C VAL A 95 -0.10 -0.74 14.62
N ARG A 96 -1.37 -1.13 14.71
CA ARG A 96 -1.89 -2.38 14.15
C ARG A 96 -2.96 -2.09 13.13
N LEU A 97 -3.06 -2.95 12.12
CA LEU A 97 -4.10 -2.88 11.10
C LEU A 97 -5.07 -4.05 11.26
N HIS A 98 -6.36 -3.77 11.08
CA HIS A 98 -7.39 -4.78 10.92
C HIS A 98 -8.00 -4.65 9.52
N MET A 99 -7.98 -5.74 8.77
CA MET A 99 -8.43 -5.80 7.38
C MET A 99 -9.54 -6.83 7.22
N ASP A 100 -10.67 -6.39 6.67
CA ASP A 100 -11.78 -7.26 6.31
C ASP A 100 -11.62 -7.86 4.90
N SER A 101 -12.44 -8.86 4.60
CA SER A 101 -12.36 -9.61 3.33
C SER A 101 -12.66 -8.76 2.09
N LYS A 102 -13.48 -7.72 2.23
CA LYS A 102 -13.82 -6.80 1.12
C LYS A 102 -12.58 -6.03 0.67
N GLU A 103 -11.88 -5.40 1.61
CA GLU A 103 -10.67 -4.62 1.41
C GLU A 103 -9.56 -5.53 0.88
N ASN A 104 -9.40 -6.72 1.46
CA ASN A 104 -8.45 -7.72 0.96
C ASN A 104 -8.71 -8.05 -0.53
N THR A 105 -9.98 -8.21 -0.92
CA THR A 105 -10.35 -8.49 -2.32
C THR A 105 -10.01 -7.32 -3.25
N GLN A 106 -10.26 -6.08 -2.82
CA GLN A 106 -9.94 -4.89 -3.63
C GLN A 106 -8.43 -4.71 -3.79
N ILE A 107 -7.66 -4.88 -2.71
CA ILE A 107 -6.20 -4.82 -2.73
C ILE A 107 -5.62 -5.89 -3.65
N ASN A 108 -6.05 -7.14 -3.50
CA ASN A 108 -5.62 -8.24 -4.37
C ASN A 108 -5.93 -7.99 -5.84
N THR A 109 -7.08 -7.37 -6.12
CA THR A 109 -7.48 -7.00 -7.48
C THR A 109 -6.56 -5.92 -8.05
N ALA A 110 -6.25 -4.89 -7.28
CA ALA A 110 -5.36 -3.81 -7.69
C ALA A 110 -3.93 -4.30 -7.99
N LEU A 111 -3.35 -5.08 -7.06
CA LEU A 111 -2.01 -5.66 -7.25
C LEU A 111 -1.96 -6.56 -8.49
N LYS A 112 -3.00 -7.38 -8.70
CA LYS A 112 -3.10 -8.23 -9.89
C LYS A 112 -3.21 -7.43 -11.18
N TYR A 113 -4.01 -6.36 -11.21
CA TYR A 113 -4.16 -5.54 -12.41
C TYR A 113 -2.86 -4.83 -12.75
N PHE A 114 -2.14 -4.31 -11.75
CA PHE A 114 -0.81 -3.75 -11.98
C PHE A 114 0.19 -4.81 -12.43
N ALA A 115 0.22 -6.00 -11.83
CA ALA A 115 1.14 -7.07 -12.25
C ALA A 115 0.91 -7.55 -13.69
N LEU A 116 -0.33 -7.47 -14.20
CA LEU A 116 -0.67 -7.92 -15.56
C LEU A 116 -0.41 -6.86 -16.65
N SER A 117 -0.61 -5.59 -16.30
CA SER A 117 -0.59 -4.47 -17.24
C SER A 117 -0.14 -3.19 -16.52
N PRO A 118 1.11 -3.14 -16.03
CA PRO A 118 1.59 -1.98 -15.26
C PRO A 118 1.60 -0.70 -16.10
N GLU A 119 1.80 -0.80 -17.42
CA GLU A 119 1.80 0.33 -18.36
C GLU A 119 0.45 1.03 -18.52
N ASP A 120 -0.65 0.37 -18.16
CA ASP A 120 -1.98 0.96 -18.21
C ASP A 120 -2.23 1.92 -17.03
N HIS A 121 -1.41 1.87 -15.97
CA HIS A 121 -1.56 2.71 -14.79
C HIS A 121 -0.95 4.09 -15.00
N ALA A 122 -1.63 5.13 -14.52
CA ALA A 122 -1.12 6.50 -14.54
C ALA A 122 0.25 6.62 -13.83
N ALA A 123 0.45 5.84 -12.77
CA ALA A 123 1.73 5.75 -12.08
C ALA A 123 2.91 5.32 -12.98
N ALA A 124 2.66 4.60 -14.08
CA ALA A 124 3.71 4.09 -14.97
C ALA A 124 4.59 5.18 -15.55
N GLU A 125 4.05 6.39 -15.78
CA GLU A 125 4.81 7.53 -16.32
C GLU A 125 5.95 7.99 -15.39
N ARG A 126 5.98 7.51 -14.14
CA ARG A 126 6.98 7.87 -13.12
C ARG A 126 8.17 6.92 -13.06
N PHE A 127 8.10 5.78 -13.74
CA PHE A 127 9.09 4.71 -13.68
C PHE A 127 9.64 4.42 -15.08
N ASP A 128 10.91 4.02 -15.15
CA ASP A 128 11.43 3.45 -16.40
C ASP A 128 10.97 1.99 -16.56
N GLU A 129 11.28 1.38 -17.71
CA GLU A 129 10.81 0.03 -18.06
C GLU A 129 11.33 -1.05 -17.10
N ASP A 130 12.58 -0.90 -16.60
CA ASP A 130 13.19 -1.86 -15.69
C ASP A 130 12.51 -1.75 -14.31
N ASP A 131 12.37 -0.53 -13.79
CA ASP A 131 11.69 -0.25 -12.52
C ASP A 131 10.21 -0.70 -12.56
N LEU A 132 9.51 -0.43 -13.67
CA LEU A 132 8.10 -0.78 -13.82
C LEU A 132 7.89 -2.31 -13.86
N THR A 133 8.79 -3.02 -14.54
CA THR A 133 8.78 -4.49 -14.58
C THR A 133 9.02 -5.08 -13.17
N GLU A 134 9.99 -4.53 -12.43
CA GLU A 134 10.26 -4.97 -11.07
C GLU A 134 9.07 -4.71 -10.14
N LEU A 135 8.42 -3.54 -10.22
CA LEU A 135 7.21 -3.23 -9.45
C LEU A 135 6.05 -4.17 -9.76
N ALA A 136 5.91 -4.61 -11.02
CA ALA A 136 4.88 -5.57 -11.42
C ALA A 136 5.13 -6.94 -10.79
N ASP A 137 6.38 -7.43 -10.85
CA ASP A 137 6.78 -8.69 -10.22
C ASP A 137 6.61 -8.65 -8.69
N LEU A 138 6.97 -7.53 -8.05
CA LEU A 138 6.78 -7.33 -6.62
C LEU A 138 5.30 -7.26 -6.24
N SER A 139 4.45 -6.69 -7.08
CA SER A 139 3.00 -6.64 -6.84
C SER A 139 2.39 -8.04 -6.79
N GLU A 140 2.80 -8.94 -7.68
CA GLU A 140 2.35 -10.34 -7.67
C GLU A 140 2.90 -11.11 -6.46
N GLN A 141 4.17 -10.90 -6.10
CA GLN A 141 4.76 -11.53 -4.91
C GLN A 141 4.07 -11.06 -3.61
N LEU A 142 3.82 -9.76 -3.50
CA LEU A 142 3.13 -9.15 -2.37
C LEU A 142 1.71 -9.67 -2.24
N ARG A 143 1.01 -9.89 -3.36
CA ARG A 143 -0.32 -10.51 -3.39
C ARG A 143 -0.33 -11.85 -2.65
N GLY A 144 0.70 -12.68 -2.87
CA GLY A 144 0.87 -13.96 -2.17
C GLY A 144 1.16 -13.86 -0.66
N GLN A 145 1.61 -12.70 -0.16
CA GLN A 145 1.79 -12.47 1.29
C GLN A 145 0.46 -12.16 1.99
N LEU A 146 -0.53 -11.65 1.25
CA LEU A 146 -1.82 -11.24 1.79
C LEU A 146 -2.78 -12.42 1.96
N ASP A 147 -2.63 -13.49 1.19
CA ASP A 147 -3.41 -14.75 1.26
C ASP A 147 -3.33 -15.48 2.61
#